data_AF-A0AAW0BG11-F1
#
_entry.id   AF-A0AAW0BG11-F1
#
_cell.length_a   1.000
_cell.length_b   1.000
_cell.length_c   1.000
_cell.angle_alpha   90.00
_cell.angle_beta   90.00
_cell.angle_gamma   90.00
#
_symmetry.space_group_name_H-M   'P 1'
#
loop_
_entity.id
_entity.type
_entity.pdbx_description
1 polymer ?
#
loop_
_entity_poly.entity_id
_entity_poly.type
_entity_poly.pdbx_seq_one_letter_code
_entity_poly.pdbx_strand_id
1 'polypeptide(L)'
;MLSVLLAQATRGAELEPYVPHDLSCPPGSVSGFLHNSFAYVAPLHKFTNITHSFFDVSWYFGTVVTNTTGRDNVPGATRFGDDDGGTLNETLITYFNHPDAYVFALRGQPSAYLAPSGSQLVKYDGYVETMRFLSICGGKATYIDMVTYYCHEPSEQQQIATYDLWYTAHTLTFEKMAAGLGAPVFAGVCPSPS
;
A
#
# COMPACT_ATOMS: atom_id res chain seq x y z
N MET A 1 -54.31 1.14 -6.27
CA MET A 1 -53.04 1.76 -6.72
C MET A 1 -52.40 2.43 -5.51
N LEU A 2 -51.41 1.79 -4.90
CA LEU A 2 -50.43 2.48 -4.07
C LEU A 2 -49.16 1.62 -4.10
N SER A 3 -48.23 2.01 -4.96
CA SER A 3 -46.91 1.39 -5.08
C SER A 3 -46.10 1.70 -3.84
N VAL A 4 -45.91 0.70 -2.98
CA VAL A 4 -44.88 0.78 -1.93
C VAL A 4 -43.56 0.49 -2.62
N LEU A 5 -42.80 1.56 -2.89
CA LEU A 5 -41.40 1.47 -3.26
C LEU A 5 -40.68 0.65 -2.18
N LEU A 6 -40.24 -0.57 -2.52
CA LEU A 6 -39.07 -1.15 -1.88
C LEU A 6 -37.89 -0.26 -2.28
N ALA A 7 -37.57 0.71 -1.42
CA ALA A 7 -36.22 1.20 -1.32
C ALA A 7 -35.37 0.01 -0.88
N GLN A 8 -34.80 -0.71 -1.86
CA GLN A 8 -33.56 -1.44 -1.63
C GLN A 8 -32.54 -0.37 -1.25
N ALA A 9 -32.46 -0.07 0.04
CA ALA A 9 -31.25 0.45 0.62
C ALA A 9 -30.18 -0.60 0.32
N THR A 10 -29.49 -0.43 -0.80
CA THR A 10 -28.15 -0.95 -0.99
C THR A 10 -27.41 -0.55 0.27
N ARG A 11 -27.21 -1.52 1.17
CA ARG A 11 -26.21 -1.40 2.23
C ARG A 11 -24.94 -1.06 1.48
N GLY A 12 -24.61 0.23 1.41
CA GLY A 12 -23.25 0.63 1.19
C GLY A 12 -22.50 -0.12 2.26
N ALA A 13 -21.64 -1.06 1.85
CA ALA A 13 -20.61 -1.52 2.73
C ALA A 13 -19.98 -0.23 3.27
N GLU A 14 -20.18 0.07 4.55
CA GLU A 14 -19.34 1.03 5.24
C GLU A 14 -17.92 0.52 5.00
N LEU A 15 -17.22 1.14 4.05
CA LEU A 15 -15.81 0.95 3.79
C LEU A 15 -15.00 1.56 4.95
N GLU A 16 -15.38 1.25 6.19
CA GLU A 16 -14.70 1.60 7.43
C GLU A 16 -13.59 0.59 7.80
N PRO A 17 -12.60 0.35 6.93
CA PRO A 17 -11.27 0.07 7.45
C PRO A 17 -10.20 1.03 6.91
N TYR A 18 -10.55 1.99 6.04
CA TYR A 18 -9.60 2.99 5.56
C TYR A 18 -9.56 4.20 6.49
N VAL A 19 -9.02 4.00 7.69
CA VAL A 19 -8.64 5.10 8.59
C VAL A 19 -7.15 5.33 8.36
N PRO A 20 -6.73 6.48 7.80
CA PRO A 20 -5.32 6.84 7.76
C PRO A 20 -4.74 6.77 9.16
N HIS A 21 -3.66 6.00 9.31
CA HIS A 21 -2.99 5.84 10.58
C HIS A 21 -1.92 6.91 10.70
N ASP A 22 -2.22 7.96 11.45
CA ASP A 22 -1.24 9.00 11.76
C ASP A 22 -0.04 8.42 12.53
N LEU A 23 1.15 8.88 12.16
CA LEU A 23 2.40 8.49 12.80
C LEU A 23 2.87 9.60 13.76
N SER A 24 3.15 9.23 15.01
CA SER A 24 3.80 10.13 15.97
C SER A 24 5.32 10.02 15.83
N CYS A 25 5.99 11.10 15.43
CA CYS A 25 7.44 11.11 15.27
C CYS A 25 8.20 11.25 16.59
N PRO A 26 9.36 10.59 16.74
CA PRO A 26 10.22 10.77 17.90
C PRO A 26 10.79 12.19 17.95
N PRO A 27 11.28 12.64 19.13
CA PRO A 27 11.92 13.95 19.27
C PRO A 27 13.09 14.12 18.31
N GLY A 28 13.13 15.25 17.62
CA GLY A 28 14.17 15.56 16.64
C GLY A 28 13.82 15.18 15.20
N SER A 29 12.66 14.55 14.97
CA SER A 29 12.16 14.19 13.64
C SER A 29 10.85 14.93 13.33
N VAL A 30 10.51 15.04 12.05
CA VAL A 30 9.27 15.64 11.57
C VAL A 30 8.50 14.65 10.68
N SER A 31 7.17 14.80 10.65
CA SER A 31 6.32 13.95 9.83
C SER A 31 6.29 14.46 8.39
N GLY A 32 6.50 13.55 7.45
CA GLY A 32 6.14 13.70 6.05
C GLY A 32 4.88 12.89 5.71
N PHE A 33 4.36 13.16 4.51
CA PHE A 33 3.18 12.49 3.96
C PHE A 33 3.37 12.31 2.46
N LEU A 34 3.00 11.14 1.97
CA LEU A 34 2.96 10.81 0.55
C LEU A 34 1.66 10.06 0.23
N HIS A 35 1.10 10.37 -0.92
CA HIS A 35 -0.02 9.64 -1.50
C HIS A 35 0.31 9.24 -2.94
N ASN A 36 0.16 7.96 -3.25
CA ASN A 36 0.26 7.41 -4.59
C ASN A 36 -1.07 6.74 -4.97
N SER A 37 -1.49 6.93 -6.21
CA SER A 37 -2.66 6.24 -6.74
C SER A 37 -2.37 5.66 -8.11
N PHE A 38 -2.85 4.44 -8.34
CA PHE A 38 -2.66 3.69 -9.57
C PHE A 38 -4.00 3.12 -10.03
N ALA A 39 -4.15 2.92 -11.34
CA ALA A 39 -5.34 2.28 -11.87
C ALA A 39 -4.95 1.42 -13.07
N TYR A 40 -5.44 0.18 -13.09
CA TYR A 40 -5.08 -0.81 -14.10
C TYR A 40 -6.31 -1.59 -14.60
N VAL A 41 -6.28 -1.97 -15.87
CA VAL A 41 -7.32 -2.80 -16.50
C VAL A 41 -7.07 -4.28 -16.17
N ALA A 42 -7.38 -4.65 -14.93
CA ALA A 42 -7.46 -6.03 -14.48
C ALA A 42 -8.38 -6.14 -13.25
N PRO A 43 -9.07 -7.28 -13.06
CA PRO A 43 -9.94 -7.51 -11.91
C PRO A 43 -9.12 -7.58 -10.60
N LEU A 44 -9.72 -7.14 -9.50
CA LEU A 44 -9.07 -7.05 -8.17
C LEU A 44 -8.37 -8.34 -7.75
N HIS A 45 -9.00 -9.50 -7.96
CA HIS A 45 -8.44 -10.78 -7.54
C HIS A 45 -7.08 -11.10 -8.17
N LYS A 46 -6.74 -10.53 -9.34
CA LYS A 46 -5.41 -10.71 -9.93
C LYS A 46 -4.33 -10.04 -9.09
N PHE A 47 -4.59 -8.85 -8.57
CA PHE A 47 -3.68 -8.13 -7.68
C PHE A 47 -3.64 -8.79 -6.31
N THR A 48 -4.80 -9.10 -5.73
CA THR A 48 -4.84 -9.68 -4.38
C THR A 48 -4.25 -11.07 -4.34
N ASN A 49 -4.33 -11.89 -5.39
CA ASN A 49 -3.62 -13.17 -5.45
C ASN A 49 -2.10 -13.03 -5.31
N ILE A 50 -1.51 -11.89 -5.68
CA ILE A 50 -0.08 -11.61 -5.49
C ILE A 50 0.17 -11.05 -4.09
N THR A 51 -0.69 -10.16 -3.60
CA THR A 51 -0.48 -9.40 -2.36
C THR A 51 -1.18 -10.00 -1.12
N HIS A 52 -1.78 -11.18 -1.25
CA HIS A 52 -2.70 -11.76 -0.26
C HIS A 52 -2.06 -12.10 1.09
N SER A 53 -0.74 -12.20 1.18
CA SER A 53 -0.03 -12.58 2.38
C SER A 53 0.80 -11.41 2.89
N PHE A 54 0.67 -11.10 4.18
CA PHE A 54 1.56 -10.17 4.83
C PHE A 54 2.96 -10.79 4.99
N PHE A 55 3.06 -12.09 5.19
CA PHE A 55 4.34 -12.80 5.32
C PHE A 55 5.07 -13.04 3.98
N ASP A 56 4.36 -13.05 2.85
CA ASP A 56 4.96 -13.08 1.51
C ASP A 56 4.85 -11.71 0.81
N VAL A 57 5.99 -11.03 0.77
CA VAL A 57 6.12 -9.69 0.19
C VAL A 57 7.15 -9.67 -0.94
N SER A 58 7.34 -10.82 -1.60
CA SER A 58 8.19 -10.93 -2.79
C SER A 58 7.77 -9.99 -3.95
N TRP A 59 6.54 -9.50 -3.90
CA TRP A 59 6.00 -8.51 -4.84
C TRP A 59 6.47 -7.07 -4.57
N TYR A 60 6.95 -6.77 -3.36
CA TYR A 60 7.45 -5.46 -2.98
C TYR A 60 8.96 -5.43 -3.16
N PHE A 61 9.41 -4.55 -4.06
CA PHE A 61 10.81 -4.20 -4.38
C PHE A 61 11.91 -5.06 -3.72
N GLY A 62 12.23 -6.23 -4.28
CA GLY A 62 13.40 -7.02 -3.86
C GLY A 62 13.37 -7.57 -2.43
N THR A 63 12.23 -7.48 -1.75
CA THR A 63 12.11 -7.84 -0.33
C THR A 63 12.15 -9.35 -0.12
N VAL A 64 12.94 -9.79 0.86
CA VAL A 64 13.04 -11.18 1.30
C VAL A 64 12.72 -11.26 2.79
N VAL A 65 11.60 -11.88 3.13
CA VAL A 65 11.23 -12.14 4.54
C VAL A 65 12.03 -13.31 5.08
N THR A 66 12.76 -13.06 6.16
CA THR A 66 13.62 -14.06 6.83
C THR A 66 13.00 -14.57 8.13
N ASN A 67 12.13 -13.79 8.76
CA ASN A 67 11.47 -14.19 10.00
C ASN A 67 10.07 -13.58 10.14
N THR A 68 9.17 -14.29 10.80
CA THR A 68 7.79 -13.86 11.05
C THR A 68 7.36 -14.18 12.48
N THR A 69 6.40 -13.45 13.02
CA THR A 69 5.79 -13.74 14.32
C THR A 69 4.30 -13.46 14.27
N GLY A 70 3.51 -14.29 14.94
CA GLY A 70 2.05 -14.23 14.91
C GLY A 70 1.44 -15.09 13.80
N ARG A 71 0.19 -14.79 13.43
CA ARG A 71 -0.52 -15.45 12.33
C ARG A 71 -0.57 -14.49 11.14
N ASP A 72 -0.30 -15.01 9.95
CA ASP A 72 -0.38 -14.23 8.71
C ASP A 72 -1.76 -13.55 8.57
N ASN A 73 -1.76 -12.33 8.04
CA ASN A 73 -2.96 -11.52 7.82
C ASN A 73 -3.81 -11.23 9.08
N VAL A 74 -3.20 -11.30 10.27
CA VAL A 74 -3.84 -10.91 11.53
C VAL A 74 -3.14 -9.67 12.09
N PRO A 75 -3.86 -8.58 12.39
CA PRO A 75 -3.28 -7.42 13.08
C PRO A 75 -2.44 -7.81 14.29
N GLY A 76 -1.25 -7.21 14.41
CA GLY A 76 -0.23 -7.56 15.39
C GLY A 76 0.79 -8.60 14.90
N ALA A 77 0.58 -9.23 13.75
CA ALA A 77 1.61 -10.03 13.11
C ALA A 77 2.81 -9.16 12.71
N THR A 78 4.02 -9.71 12.79
CA THR A 78 5.25 -9.01 12.43
C THR A 78 6.05 -9.78 11.41
N ARG A 79 6.75 -9.06 10.53
CA ARG A 79 7.71 -9.62 9.58
C ARG A 79 9.03 -8.88 9.65
N PHE A 80 10.10 -9.64 9.45
CA PHE A 80 11.46 -9.16 9.42
C PHE A 80 12.15 -9.73 8.18
N GLY A 81 13.00 -8.92 7.56
CA GLY A 81 13.64 -9.30 6.31
C GLY A 81 14.65 -8.29 5.85
N ASP A 82 15.19 -8.56 4.67
CA ASP A 82 16.06 -7.66 3.95
C ASP A 82 15.31 -7.10 2.74
N ASP A 83 15.62 -5.87 2.38
CA ASP A 83 15.14 -5.14 1.21
C ASP A 83 16.38 -4.66 0.43
N ASP A 84 16.24 -4.34 -0.85
CA ASP A 84 17.29 -3.78 -1.70
C ASP A 84 17.76 -2.41 -1.16
N GLY A 85 18.70 -2.47 -0.21
CA GLY A 85 19.34 -1.31 0.41
C GLY A 85 18.99 -1.06 1.87
N GLY A 86 18.23 -1.94 2.55
CA GLY A 86 17.86 -1.75 3.95
C GLY A 86 17.29 -2.99 4.65
N THR A 87 16.79 -2.80 5.86
CA THR A 87 16.13 -3.85 6.65
C THR A 87 14.64 -3.61 6.77
N LEU A 88 13.86 -4.66 6.53
CA LEU A 88 12.43 -4.70 6.75
C LEU A 88 12.14 -5.12 8.19
N ASN A 89 11.36 -4.31 8.91
CA ASN A 89 10.87 -4.63 10.25
C ASN A 89 9.51 -3.98 10.45
N GLU A 90 8.46 -4.77 10.24
CA GLU A 90 7.11 -4.25 10.11
C GLU A 90 6.10 -5.03 10.95
N THR A 91 5.08 -4.32 11.40
CA THR A 91 3.91 -4.86 12.11
C THR A 91 2.64 -4.56 11.32
N LEU A 92 1.81 -5.57 11.09
CA LEU A 92 0.50 -5.40 10.47
C LEU A 92 -0.46 -4.71 11.45
N ILE A 93 -1.04 -3.59 11.04
CA ILE A 93 -1.98 -2.79 11.85
C ILE A 93 -3.43 -3.13 11.46
N THR A 94 -3.70 -3.20 10.16
CA THR A 94 -5.05 -3.44 9.62
C THR A 94 -4.95 -4.49 8.54
N TYR A 95 -5.93 -5.38 8.49
CA TYR A 95 -6.14 -6.31 7.38
C TYR A 95 -7.63 -6.45 7.12
N PHE A 96 -8.04 -6.28 5.88
CA PHE A 96 -9.41 -6.44 5.42
C PHE A 96 -9.41 -7.01 4.00
N ASN A 97 -10.18 -8.07 3.80
CA ASN A 97 -10.29 -8.75 2.52
C ASN A 97 -11.77 -8.98 2.17
N HIS A 98 -12.21 -8.35 1.09
CA HIS A 98 -13.56 -8.41 0.56
C HIS A 98 -13.50 -8.50 -0.98
N PRO A 99 -14.48 -9.13 -1.67
CA PRO A 99 -14.49 -9.23 -3.12
C PRO A 99 -14.33 -7.92 -3.89
N ASP A 100 -14.75 -6.80 -3.28
CA ASP A 100 -14.69 -5.46 -3.88
C ASP A 100 -13.56 -4.58 -3.34
N ALA A 101 -12.92 -4.98 -2.24
CA ALA A 101 -11.90 -4.16 -1.59
C ALA A 101 -10.93 -5.02 -0.79
N TYR A 102 -9.64 -4.73 -0.94
CA TYR A 102 -8.57 -5.31 -0.15
C TYR A 102 -7.77 -4.17 0.49
N VAL A 103 -7.66 -4.18 1.82
CA VAL A 103 -6.97 -3.12 2.57
C VAL A 103 -6.01 -3.77 3.54
N PHE A 104 -4.78 -3.28 3.58
CA PHE A 104 -3.90 -3.56 4.68
C PHE A 104 -3.10 -2.31 5.04
N ALA A 105 -2.79 -2.18 6.33
CA ALA A 105 -1.95 -1.12 6.85
C ALA A 105 -0.85 -1.72 7.70
N LEU A 106 0.36 -1.17 7.63
CA LEU A 106 1.52 -1.66 8.34
C LEU A 106 2.31 -0.50 8.95
N ARG A 107 3.06 -0.80 10.01
CA ARG A 107 3.99 0.11 10.65
C ARG A 107 5.40 -0.44 10.50
N GLY A 108 6.29 0.35 9.90
CA GLY A 108 7.72 0.05 9.83
C GLY A 108 8.51 0.74 10.93
N GLN A 109 9.55 0.06 11.39
CA GLN A 109 10.51 0.59 12.37
C GLN A 109 11.54 1.52 11.71
N PRO A 110 12.29 2.32 12.49
CA PRO A 110 13.39 3.12 11.97
C PRO A 110 14.39 2.29 11.18
N SER A 111 14.82 2.82 10.04
CA SER A 111 15.77 2.16 9.15
C SER A 111 16.34 3.20 8.17
N ALA A 112 17.18 2.74 7.24
CA ALA A 112 17.81 3.59 6.27
C ALA A 112 17.92 2.88 4.92
N TYR A 113 17.71 3.62 3.85
CA TYR A 113 17.83 3.16 2.47
C TYR A 113 18.78 4.04 1.70
N LEU A 114 19.46 3.47 0.71
CA LEU A 114 20.08 4.30 -0.32
C LEU A 114 18.97 4.92 -1.19
N ALA A 115 19.07 6.22 -1.42
CA ALA A 115 18.20 6.91 -2.37
C ALA A 115 18.25 6.20 -3.73
N PRO A 116 17.19 6.27 -4.57
CA PRO A 116 17.18 5.62 -5.88
C PRO A 116 18.35 6.03 -6.80
N SER A 117 18.91 7.23 -6.61
CA SER A 117 20.11 7.72 -7.31
C SER A 117 21.43 7.08 -6.85
N GLY A 118 21.41 6.30 -5.77
CA GLY A 118 22.57 5.65 -5.14
C GLY A 118 23.53 6.59 -4.41
N SER A 119 23.25 7.90 -4.36
CA SER A 119 24.22 8.91 -3.90
C SER A 119 24.05 9.37 -2.45
N GLN A 120 22.90 9.07 -1.83
CA GLN A 120 22.56 9.58 -0.50
C GLN A 120 21.88 8.48 0.33
N LEU A 121 22.29 8.33 1.59
CA LEU A 121 21.55 7.53 2.56
C LEU A 121 20.36 8.34 3.10
N VAL A 122 19.16 7.81 2.91
CA VAL A 122 17.90 8.32 3.40
C VAL A 122 17.57 7.60 4.69
N LYS A 123 17.50 8.34 5.80
CA LYS A 123 17.15 7.79 7.10
C LYS A 123 15.73 8.20 7.44
N TYR A 124 14.98 7.27 8.01
CA TYR A 124 13.64 7.53 8.50
C TYR A 124 13.46 6.88 9.87
N ASP A 125 12.71 7.56 10.73
CA ASP A 125 12.50 7.16 12.13
C ASP A 125 11.20 6.36 12.30
N GLY A 126 10.87 5.58 11.29
CA GLY A 126 9.65 4.79 11.18
C GLY A 126 8.65 5.39 10.19
N TYR A 127 7.69 4.55 9.80
CA TYR A 127 6.64 4.90 8.86
C TYR A 127 5.35 4.10 9.14
N VAL A 128 4.25 4.58 8.60
CA VAL A 128 2.99 3.84 8.49
C VAL A 128 2.50 3.93 7.06
N GLU A 129 2.19 2.77 6.48
CA GLU A 129 1.65 2.65 5.14
C GLU A 129 0.26 2.05 5.21
N THR A 130 -0.66 2.61 4.44
CA THR A 130 -1.98 2.03 4.20
C THR A 130 -2.14 1.85 2.70
N MET A 131 -2.38 0.60 2.29
CA MET A 131 -2.64 0.24 0.90
C MET A 131 -4.07 -0.27 0.77
N ARG A 132 -4.77 0.24 -0.24
CA ARG A 132 -6.16 -0.09 -0.56
C ARG A 132 -6.28 -0.39 -2.04
N PHE A 133 -6.79 -1.58 -2.34
CA PHE A 133 -7.10 -2.03 -3.69
C PHE A 133 -8.61 -2.12 -3.82
N LEU A 134 -9.18 -1.46 -4.81
CA LEU A 134 -10.62 -1.35 -5.03
C LEU A 134 -10.99 -1.92 -6.39
N SER A 135 -12.00 -2.77 -6.40
CA SER A 135 -12.70 -3.19 -7.60
C SER A 135 -13.46 -2.01 -8.19
N ILE A 136 -13.16 -1.64 -9.44
CA ILE A 136 -13.84 -0.57 -10.17
C ILE A 136 -14.39 -1.09 -11.51
N CYS A 137 -15.25 -0.30 -12.16
CA CYS A 137 -15.84 -0.64 -13.46
C CYS A 137 -16.56 -2.00 -13.50
N GLY A 138 -17.30 -2.33 -12.43
CA GLY A 138 -17.99 -3.61 -12.32
C GLY A 138 -17.05 -4.81 -12.23
N GLY A 139 -15.88 -4.65 -11.62
CA GLY A 139 -14.90 -5.73 -11.42
C GLY A 139 -13.93 -5.95 -12.58
N LYS A 140 -13.89 -5.05 -13.56
CA LYS A 140 -12.99 -5.18 -14.73
C LYS A 140 -11.66 -4.45 -14.58
N ALA A 141 -11.58 -3.53 -13.63
CA ALA A 141 -10.38 -2.75 -13.36
C ALA A 141 -10.16 -2.64 -11.85
N THR A 142 -8.94 -2.29 -11.48
CA THR A 142 -8.52 -2.11 -10.09
C THR A 142 -7.96 -0.72 -9.91
N TYR A 143 -8.43 -0.02 -8.88
CA TYR A 143 -7.83 1.22 -8.39
C TYR A 143 -7.03 0.91 -7.13
N ILE A 144 -5.80 1.39 -7.05
CA ILE A 144 -4.90 1.20 -5.92
C ILE A 144 -4.63 2.58 -5.34
N ASP A 145 -4.83 2.72 -4.05
CA ASP A 145 -4.59 3.92 -3.25
C ASP A 145 -3.61 3.55 -2.15
N MET A 146 -2.54 4.32 -2.04
CA MET A 146 -1.50 4.11 -1.04
C MET A 146 -1.15 5.43 -0.38
N VAL A 147 -1.20 5.42 0.95
CA VAL A 147 -0.83 6.55 1.79
C VAL A 147 0.29 6.13 2.72
N THR A 148 1.35 6.94 2.75
CA THR A 148 2.52 6.74 3.61
C THR A 148 2.73 7.97 4.48
N TYR A 149 2.70 7.77 5.80
CA TYR A 149 3.21 8.73 6.78
C TYR A 149 4.58 8.26 7.22
N TYR A 150 5.56 9.15 7.28
CA TYR A 150 6.93 8.78 7.63
C TYR A 150 7.59 9.86 8.48
N CYS A 151 8.51 9.46 9.35
CA CYS A 151 9.30 10.38 10.15
C CYS A 151 10.69 10.54 9.54
N HIS A 152 11.18 11.77 9.42
CA HIS A 152 12.50 12.05 8.88
C HIS A 152 13.20 13.20 9.62
N GLU A 153 14.51 13.31 9.44
CA GLU A 153 15.28 14.43 9.98
C GLU A 153 14.77 15.77 9.41
N PRO A 154 14.73 16.86 10.19
CA PRO A 154 14.19 18.17 9.80
C PRO A 154 15.21 18.95 8.93
N SER A 155 15.59 18.36 7.80
CA SER A 155 16.35 19.02 6.75
C SER A 155 15.59 18.92 5.43
N GLU A 156 15.62 19.99 4.64
CA GLU A 156 14.98 20.04 3.33
C GLU A 156 15.51 18.91 2.41
N GLN A 157 16.81 18.64 2.46
CA GLN A 157 17.41 17.57 1.67
C GLN A 157 16.90 16.18 2.07
N GLN A 158 16.73 15.89 3.37
CA GLN A 158 16.17 14.61 3.82
C GLN A 158 14.68 14.51 3.50
N GLN A 159 13.94 15.62 3.58
CA GLN A 159 12.53 15.66 3.19
C GLN A 159 12.35 15.25 1.73
N ILE A 160 13.09 15.90 0.82
CA ILE A 160 13.04 15.62 -0.63
C ILE A 160 13.46 14.19 -0.90
N ALA A 161 14.60 13.76 -0.35
CA ALA A 161 15.12 12.41 -0.59
C ALA A 161 14.20 11.30 -0.07
N THR A 162 13.55 11.51 1.09
CA THR A 162 12.59 10.56 1.64
C THR A 162 11.31 10.49 0.80
N TYR A 163 10.80 11.63 0.35
CA TYR A 163 9.66 11.67 -0.56
C TYR A 163 9.94 10.92 -1.87
N ASP A 164 11.08 11.21 -2.51
CA ASP A 164 11.47 10.62 -3.79
C ASP A 164 11.71 9.11 -3.69
N LEU A 165 12.28 8.65 -2.57
CA LEU A 165 12.47 7.22 -2.29
C LEU A 165 11.13 6.48 -2.28
N TRP A 166 10.19 6.90 -1.44
CA TRP A 166 8.89 6.24 -1.33
C TRP A 166 8.09 6.33 -2.63
N TYR A 167 8.06 7.52 -3.25
CA TYR A 167 7.36 7.72 -4.52
C TYR A 167 7.87 6.77 -5.61
N THR A 168 9.19 6.65 -5.72
CA THR A 168 9.84 5.78 -6.72
C THR A 168 9.61 4.31 -6.40
N ALA A 169 9.78 3.88 -5.15
CA ALA A 169 9.58 2.50 -4.72
C ALA A 169 8.14 2.03 -5.00
N HIS A 170 7.13 2.84 -4.67
CA HIS A 170 5.73 2.52 -4.96
C HIS A 170 5.47 2.44 -6.46
N THR A 171 5.93 3.43 -7.20
CA THR A 171 5.73 3.49 -8.65
C THR A 171 6.31 2.24 -9.33
N LEU A 172 7.59 1.93 -9.05
CA LEU A 172 8.25 0.76 -9.62
C LEU A 172 7.59 -0.56 -9.21
N THR A 173 7.14 -0.67 -7.96
CA THR A 173 6.45 -1.85 -7.44
C THR A 173 5.16 -2.12 -8.22
N PHE A 174 4.27 -1.13 -8.31
CA PHE A 174 2.98 -1.32 -8.95
C PHE A 174 3.07 -1.40 -10.48
N GLU A 175 4.01 -0.68 -11.10
CA GLU A 175 4.30 -0.84 -12.53
C GLU A 175 4.81 -2.24 -12.85
N LYS A 176 5.77 -2.78 -12.09
CA LYS A 176 6.25 -4.16 -12.28
C LYS A 176 5.15 -5.18 -12.05
N MET A 177 4.34 -5.01 -10.99
CA MET A 177 3.22 -5.90 -10.69
C MET A 177 2.20 -5.90 -11.83
N ALA A 178 1.80 -4.72 -12.31
CA ALA A 178 0.86 -4.58 -13.42
C ALA A 178 1.41 -5.18 -14.72
N ALA A 179 2.70 -4.95 -15.02
CA ALA A 179 3.37 -5.56 -16.17
C ALA A 179 3.36 -7.09 -16.08
N GLY A 180 3.68 -7.67 -14.92
CA GLY A 180 3.64 -9.13 -14.70
C GLY A 180 2.24 -9.73 -14.84
N LEU A 181 1.20 -8.95 -14.53
CA LEU A 181 -0.20 -9.34 -14.71
C LEU A 181 -0.74 -9.12 -16.13
N GLY A 182 0.03 -8.46 -17.01
CA GLY A 182 -0.45 -7.98 -18.31
C GLY A 182 -1.59 -6.97 -18.18
N ALA A 183 -1.60 -6.18 -17.10
CA ALA A 183 -2.65 -5.21 -16.78
C ALA A 183 -2.25 -3.80 -17.25
N PRO A 184 -2.80 -3.29 -18.37
CA PRO A 184 -2.43 -1.96 -18.86
C PRO A 184 -2.97 -0.85 -17.93
N VAL A 185 -2.32 0.31 -17.97
CA VAL A 185 -2.78 1.51 -17.25
C VAL A 185 -4.20 1.88 -17.66
N PHE A 186 -5.04 2.21 -16.68
CA PHE A 186 -6.42 2.58 -16.91
C PHE A 186 -6.53 4.00 -17.48
N ALA A 187 -7.12 4.13 -18.67
CA ALA A 187 -7.23 5.41 -19.38
C ALA A 187 -8.39 6.32 -18.88
N GLY A 188 -9.00 6.01 -17.74
CA GLY A 188 -10.15 6.77 -17.20
C GLY A 188 -11.51 6.35 -17.75
N VAL A 189 -11.58 5.34 -18.62
CA VAL A 189 -12.82 4.84 -19.22
C VAL A 189 -13.01 3.36 -18.90
N CYS A 190 -14.16 3.02 -18.33
CA CYS A 190 -14.47 1.63 -18.00
C CYS A 190 -14.54 0.73 -19.24
N PRO A 191 -13.94 -0.48 -19.23
CA PRO A 191 -14.01 -1.38 -20.36
C PRO A 191 -15.46 -1.80 -20.63
N SER A 192 -15.89 -1.67 -21.89
CA SER A 192 -17.22 -2.09 -22.33
C SER A 192 -17.49 -3.56 -22.00
N PRO A 193 -18.76 -3.95 -21.81
CA PRO A 193 -19.15 -5.37 -21.80
C PRO A 193 -18.67 -6.04 -23.09
N SER A 194 -17.92 -7.13 -22.94
CA SER A 194 -17.71 -8.10 -24.01
C SER A 194 -18.96 -8.95 -24.19
#